data_AF-A0A8X6RV32-F1
#
_entry.id   AF-A0A8X6RV32-F1
#
_cell.length_a   1.000
_cell.length_b   1.000
_cell.length_c   1.000
_cell.angle_alpha   90.00
_cell.angle_beta   90.00
_cell.angle_gamma   90.00
#
_symmetry.space_group_name_H-M   'P 1'
#
loop_
_entity.id
_entity.type
_entity.pdbx_description
1 polymer ?
#
loop_
_entity_poly.entity_id
_entity_poly.type
_entity_poly.pdbx_seq_one_letter_code
_entity_poly.pdbx_strand_id
1 'polypeptide(L)'
;MADLKDLKGALVFAMKFEAAQQATRKDRHPIRAVNESDTSNSSVERLERQMRSFMNRVESLMSQKADGKKTLKCWTCGREGHLQRSCRARQGA
;
A
#
# COMPACT_ATOMS: atom_id res chain seq x y z
N MET A 1 41.76 20.74 26.96
CA MET A 1 40.31 20.47 26.90
C MET A 1 39.74 21.35 25.80
N ALA A 2 39.18 20.78 24.72
CA ALA A 2 38.61 21.59 23.64
C ALA A 2 37.37 22.34 24.16
N ASP A 3 37.26 23.64 23.86
CA ASP A 3 36.12 24.46 24.28
C ASP A 3 34.87 24.08 23.48
N LEU A 4 33.68 24.21 24.07
CA LEU A 4 32.42 23.91 23.37
C LEU A 4 32.25 24.75 22.10
N LYS A 5 32.88 25.94 22.05
CA LYS A 5 32.90 26.80 20.86
C LYS A 5 33.78 26.23 19.75
N ASP A 6 34.88 25.56 20.09
CA ASP A 6 35.73 24.86 19.11
C ASP A 6 35.00 23.68 18.49
N LEU A 7 34.22 22.94 19.28
CA LEU A 7 33.42 21.82 18.77
C LEU A 7 32.29 22.30 17.84
N LYS A 8 31.61 23.39 18.20
CA LYS A 8 30.59 24.01 17.34
C LYS A 8 31.23 24.57 16.06
N GLY A 9 32.40 25.17 16.16
CA GLY A 9 33.20 25.63 15.02
C GLY A 9 33.57 24.49 14.08
N ALA A 10 34.06 23.38 14.63
CA ALA A 10 34.42 22.18 13.88
C ALA A 10 33.21 21.55 13.18
N LEU A 11 32.05 21.49 13.85
CA LEU A 11 30.82 20.98 13.25
C LEU A 11 30.35 21.85 12.07
N VAL A 12 30.33 23.17 12.26
CA VAL A 12 29.96 24.10 11.18
C VAL A 12 30.95 24.02 10.02
N PHE A 13 32.24 23.86 10.31
CA PHE A 13 33.27 23.67 9.29
C PHE A 13 33.07 22.38 8.50
N ALA A 14 32.80 21.25 9.17
CA ALA A 14 32.53 19.96 8.53
C ALA A 14 31.31 20.02 7.62
N MET A 15 30.20 20.60 8.10
CA MET A 15 28.97 20.74 7.30
C MET A 15 29.19 21.61 6.05
N LYS A 16 29.97 22.70 6.17
CA LYS A 16 30.31 23.56 5.02
C LYS A 16 31.22 22.85 4.03
N PHE A 17 32.16 22.04 4.51
CA PHE A 17 33.07 21.27 3.68
C PHE A 17 32.34 20.20 2.86
N GLU A 18 31.41 19.47 3.48
CA GLU A 18 30.55 18.49 2.79
C GLU A 18 29.67 19.16 1.72
N ALA A 19 29.06 20.31 2.03
CA ALA A 19 28.27 21.07 1.07
C ALA A 19 29.11 21.55 -0.14
N ALA A 20 30.34 22.00 0.10
CA ALA A 20 31.28 22.37 -0.96
C ALA A 20 31.71 21.16 -1.80
N GLN A 21 31.91 20.00 -1.16
CA GLN A 21 32.25 18.74 -1.85
C GLN A 21 31.08 18.20 -2.69
N GLN A 22 29.83 18.42 -2.27
CA GLN A 22 28.65 18.08 -3.06
C GLN A 22 28.52 18.95 -4.32
N ALA A 23 28.97 20.20 -4.29
CA ALA A 23 28.98 21.08 -5.47
C ALA A 23 29.98 20.60 -6.54
N THR A 24 31.13 20.04 -6.15
CA THR A 24 32.14 19.52 -7.07
C THR A 24 31.83 18.12 -7.61
N ARG A 25 30.90 17.38 -6.98
CA ARG A 25 30.37 16.10 -7.49
C ARG A 25 29.32 16.24 -8.59
N LYS A 26 28.87 17.47 -8.91
CA LYS A 26 27.81 17.70 -9.91
C LYS A 26 28.30 17.76 -11.37
N ASP A 27 29.61 17.71 -11.62
CA ASP A 27 30.18 17.78 -12.98
C ASP A 27 30.71 16.44 -13.53
N ARG A 28 30.20 15.30 -13.03
CA ARG A 28 30.44 13.99 -13.66
C ARG A 28 29.13 13.34 -14.06
N HIS A 29 28.66 13.75 -15.24
CA HIS A 29 27.54 13.22 -16.01
C HIS A 29 26.17 13.34 -15.32
N PRO A 30 25.08 13.53 -16.09
CA PRO A 30 23.74 13.57 -15.52
C PRO A 30 23.35 12.17 -15.04
N ILE A 31 23.63 11.87 -13.76
CA ILE A 31 23.07 10.71 -13.08
C ILE A 31 21.60 11.05 -12.81
N ARG A 32 20.69 10.26 -13.39
CA ARG A 32 19.25 10.29 -13.09
C ARG A 32 19.10 10.19 -11.58
N ALA A 33 18.43 11.17 -10.96
CA ALA A 33 18.29 11.25 -9.51
C ALA A 33 17.83 9.90 -8.93
N VAL A 34 18.69 9.27 -8.14
CA VAL A 34 18.33 8.17 -7.26
C VAL A 34 18.21 8.78 -5.86
N ASN A 35 17.11 8.48 -5.17
CA ASN A 35 16.88 8.96 -3.83
C ASN A 35 17.90 8.33 -2.87
N GLU A 36 18.60 9.15 -2.09
CA GLU A 36 19.62 8.74 -1.12
C GLU A 36 18.99 7.97 0.05
N SER A 37 18.67 6.69 -0.16
CA SER A 37 18.20 5.81 0.92
C SER A 37 18.72 4.36 0.80
N ASP A 38 19.68 4.09 -0.09
CA ASP A 38 19.94 2.73 -0.57
C ASP A 38 20.75 1.77 0.34
N THR A 39 21.09 2.10 1.58
CA THR A 39 21.88 1.15 2.42
C THR A 39 21.05 0.29 3.38
N SER A 40 19.75 0.53 3.51
CA SER A 40 18.84 -0.28 4.36
C SER A 40 17.47 -0.57 3.73
N ASN A 41 17.33 -0.39 2.41
CA ASN A 41 16.03 -0.44 1.74
C ASN A 41 15.66 -1.82 1.14
N SER A 42 16.61 -2.72 0.88
CA SER A 42 16.30 -3.96 0.13
C SER A 42 15.35 -4.92 0.87
N SER A 43 15.56 -5.10 2.17
CA SER A 43 14.71 -5.97 3.01
C SER A 43 13.33 -5.37 3.26
N VAL A 44 13.27 -4.06 3.43
CA VAL A 44 12.02 -3.31 3.66
C VAL A 44 11.18 -3.29 2.38
N GLU A 45 11.78 -3.00 1.23
CA GLU A 45 11.07 -3.05 -0.06
C GLU A 45 10.54 -4.45 -0.40
N ARG A 46 11.30 -5.51 -0.06
CA ARG A 46 10.83 -6.89 -0.26
C ARG A 46 9.61 -7.18 0.62
N LEU A 47 9.66 -6.75 1.88
CA LEU A 47 8.55 -6.89 2.81
C LEU A 47 7.32 -6.10 2.33
N GLU A 48 7.50 -4.87 1.88
CA GLU A 48 6.43 -4.04 1.33
C GLU A 48 5.78 -4.65 0.07
N ARG A 49 6.59 -5.23 -0.83
CA ARG A 49 6.07 -5.96 -2.00
C ARG A 49 5.25 -7.19 -1.57
N GLN A 50 5.71 -7.93 -0.57
CA GLN A 50 4.97 -9.08 -0.03
C GLN A 50 3.66 -8.64 0.65
N MET A 51 3.69 -7.58 1.46
CA MET A 51 2.50 -7.03 2.13
C MET A 51 1.47 -6.55 1.10
N ARG A 52 1.90 -5.84 0.05
CA ARG A 52 1.01 -5.38 -1.02
C ARG A 52 0.38 -6.54 -1.79
N SER A 53 1.16 -7.57 -2.12
CA SER A 53 0.65 -8.78 -2.78
C SER A 53 -0.36 -9.52 -1.90
N PHE A 54 -0.10 -9.60 -0.59
CA PHE A 54 -1.03 -10.19 0.38
C PHE A 54 -2.35 -9.42 0.44
N MET A 55 -2.31 -8.09 0.55
CA MET A 55 -3.52 -7.25 0.60
C MET A 55 -4.36 -7.39 -0.66
N ASN A 56 -3.74 -7.44 -1.85
CA ASN A 56 -4.47 -7.65 -3.11
C ASN A 56 -5.17 -9.03 -3.17
N ARG A 57 -4.57 -10.07 -2.59
CA ARG A 57 -5.22 -11.39 -2.48
C ARG A 57 -6.42 -11.35 -1.53
N VAL A 58 -6.28 -10.68 -0.39
CA VAL A 58 -7.39 -10.49 0.57
C VAL A 58 -8.54 -9.73 -0.11
N GLU A 59 -8.25 -8.67 -0.85
CA GLU A 59 -9.24 -7.89 -1.60
C GLU A 59 -9.97 -8.73 -2.67
N SER A 60 -9.25 -9.59 -3.39
CA SER A 60 -9.84 -10.51 -4.37
C SER A 60 -10.80 -11.51 -3.73
N LEU A 61 -10.43 -12.06 -2.56
CA LEU A 61 -11.29 -12.99 -1.80
C LEU A 61 -12.54 -12.32 -1.26
N MET A 62 -12.44 -11.06 -0.83
CA MET A 62 -13.59 -10.29 -0.33
C MET A 62 -14.53 -9.87 -1.46
N SER A 63 -13.99 -9.47 -2.61
CA SER A 63 -14.80 -9.07 -3.78
C SER A 63 -15.66 -10.22 -4.32
N GLN A 64 -15.14 -11.45 -4.33
CA GLN A 64 -15.88 -12.63 -4.81
C GLN A 64 -17.07 -13.03 -3.91
N LYS A 65 -17.14 -12.54 -2.67
CA LYS A 65 -18.24 -12.84 -1.74
C LYS A 65 -19.46 -11.93 -1.92
N ALA A 66 -19.33 -10.82 -2.64
CA ALA A 66 -20.38 -9.82 -2.77
C ALA A 66 -21.45 -10.15 -3.83
N ASP A 67 -21.12 -11.01 -4.81
CA ASP A 67 -22.00 -11.30 -5.95
C ASP A 67 -23.04 -12.40 -5.67
N GLY A 68 -23.01 -13.00 -4.49
CA GLY A 68 -23.93 -14.05 -4.06
C GLY A 68 -25.29 -13.54 -3.56
N LYS A 69 -25.84 -12.45 -4.12
CA LYS A 69 -27.24 -12.06 -3.86
C LYS A 69 -28.16 -13.11 -4.48
N LYS A 70 -28.32 -14.25 -3.79
CA LYS A 70 -29.30 -15.27 -4.14
C LYS A 70 -30.67 -14.58 -4.15
N THR A 71 -31.20 -14.31 -5.34
CA THR A 71 -32.55 -13.79 -5.47
C THR A 71 -33.48 -14.77 -4.75
N LEU A 72 -34.30 -14.25 -3.84
CA LEU A 72 -35.20 -15.05 -3.02
C LEU A 72 -36.28 -15.63 -3.95
N LYS A 73 -36.06 -16.85 -4.44
CA LYS A 73 -36.96 -17.56 -5.35
C LYS A 73 -37.90 -18.49 -4.60
N CYS A 74 -39.19 -18.45 -4.94
CA CYS A 74 -40.19 -19.35 -4.38
C CYS A 74 -40.02 -20.76 -4.97
N TRP A 75 -39.87 -21.77 -4.11
CA TRP A 75 -39.73 -23.18 -4.55
C TRP A 75 -41.04 -23.80 -5.04
N THR A 76 -42.19 -23.15 -4.76
CA THR A 76 -43.51 -23.63 -5.20
C THR A 76 -43.93 -23.09 -6.55
N CYS A 77 -43.68 -21.81 -6.85
CA CYS A 77 -44.12 -21.19 -8.12
C CYS A 77 -42.98 -20.66 -9.00
N GLY A 78 -41.73 -20.73 -8.53
CA GLY A 78 -40.55 -20.28 -9.28
C GLY A 78 -40.41 -18.76 -9.43
N ARG A 79 -41.33 -17.95 -8.90
CA ARG A 79 -41.23 -16.48 -8.94
C ARG A 79 -40.30 -15.96 -7.85
N GLU A 80 -39.60 -14.87 -8.14
CA GLU A 80 -38.73 -14.18 -7.20
C GLU A 80 -39.54 -13.25 -6.29
N GLY A 81 -38.98 -12.89 -5.13
CA GLY A 81 -39.56 -11.93 -4.19
C GLY A 81 -40.35 -12.53 -3.01
N HIS A 82 -40.54 -13.86 -2.95
CA HIS A 82 -41.16 -14.52 -1.79
C HIS A 82 -40.67 -15.97 -1.58
N LEU A 83 -40.80 -16.47 -0.35
CA LEU A 83 -40.56 -17.88 0.00
C LEU A 83 -41.84 -18.71 -0.20
N GLN A 84 -41.68 -20.03 -0.29
CA GLN A 84 -42.79 -20.99 -0.39
C GLN A 84 -43.88 -20.78 0.69
N ARG A 85 -43.51 -20.37 1.90
CA ARG A 85 -44.46 -20.10 3.00
C ARG A 85 -45.40 -18.93 2.74
N SER A 86 -44.99 -17.98 1.89
CA SER A 86 -45.77 -16.79 1.51
C SER A 86 -46.31 -16.88 0.08
N CYS A 87 -46.23 -18.07 -0.55
CA CYS A 87 -46.67 -18.30 -1.92
C CYS A 87 -48.20 -18.32 -2.01
N ARG A 88 -48.79 -17.38 -2.74
CA ARG A 88 -50.24 -17.32 -2.99
C ARG A 88 -50.70 -18.18 -4.16
N ALA A 89 -49.80 -18.93 -4.81
CA ALA A 89 -50.13 -19.77 -5.97
C ALA A 89 -50.93 -21.04 -5.62
N ARG A 90 -51.17 -21.33 -4.33
CA ARG A 90 -52.00 -22.45 -3.85
C ARG A 90 -53.25 -21.97 -3.11
N GLN A 91 -54.01 -21.05 -3.70
CA GLN A 91 -55.39 -20.77 -3.33
C GLN A 91 -56.25 -20.71 -4.59
N GLY A 92 -56.45 -21.86 -5.26
CA GLY A 92 -57.35 -21.96 -6.40
C GLY A 92 -57.05 -23.12 -7.34
N ALA A 93 -57.99 -24.08 -7.35
CA ALA A 93 -58.08 -25.33 -8.12
C ALA A 93 -57.28 -26.53 -7.56
#